data_AF-A0A8J7U5F2-F1
#
_entry.id   AF-A0A8J7U5F2-F1
#
_cell.length_a   1.000
_cell.length_b   1.000
_cell.length_c   1.000
_cell.angle_alpha   90.00
_cell.angle_beta   90.00
_cell.angle_gamma   90.00
#
_symmetry.space_group_name_H-M   'P 1'
#
loop_
_entity.id
_entity.type
_entity.pdbx_description
1 polymer ?
#
loop_
_entity_poly.entity_id
_entity_poly.type
_entity_poly.pdbx_seq_one_letter_code
_entity_poly.pdbx_strand_id
1 'polypeptide(L)'
;MIQGEPLSTLCAQFLQLQKSERTKRAYRCDLRQFLAFMSLQNAGCHALTRYGRADLIGHCSRFVESFAKHDAHSLHLTNGTTLNRKRFTLVKFFDFLIEVQEYPFNPARKLPVYPAKEYSNTPTLSKDQISHLIAAMSVDRIKSKAHFRNYLIISALFHFALRRHELVNLKWSQIYEHPIPHFQVRQKGNRWKYLPLFSKYQRRLDEFVSLHGNSGDYLFSPLKNNRTKDLAKPLSTNAVLLIVKKVSDTYLKGIPLVPHSFRATFVCLARDAGIDDKSIMNTTGQKSTRILNYYDIRSLLQANAVHHLAEIFV
;
A
#
# COMPACT_ATOMS: atom_id res chain seq x y z
N MET A 1 -39.82 12.07 4.81
CA MET A 1 -39.95 12.53 3.40
C MET A 1 -38.55 12.78 2.89
N ILE A 2 -38.12 12.11 1.83
CA ILE A 2 -36.75 12.24 1.29
C ILE A 2 -36.53 13.71 0.91
N GLN A 3 -35.74 14.42 1.70
CA GLN A 3 -35.49 15.84 1.48
C GLN A 3 -34.83 15.99 0.11
N GLY A 4 -35.24 16.98 -0.68
CA GLY A 4 -34.75 17.19 -2.05
C GLY A 4 -33.28 17.60 -2.16
N GLU A 5 -32.45 17.29 -1.16
CA GLU A 5 -31.03 17.66 -1.14
C GLU A 5 -30.31 17.15 -2.40
N PRO A 6 -29.47 18.00 -3.01
CA PRO A 6 -28.62 17.60 -4.12
C PRO A 6 -27.72 16.42 -3.75
N LEU A 7 -27.60 15.44 -4.66
CA LEU A 7 -26.70 14.31 -4.47
C LEU A 7 -25.23 14.74 -4.32
N SER A 8 -24.85 15.87 -4.91
CA SER A 8 -23.54 16.49 -4.74
C SER A 8 -23.26 16.90 -3.29
N THR A 9 -24.24 17.48 -2.60
CA THR A 9 -24.18 17.86 -1.18
C THR A 9 -24.06 16.63 -0.29
N LEU A 10 -24.91 15.62 -0.52
CA LEU A 10 -24.88 14.36 0.22
C LEU A 10 -23.55 13.60 0.03
N CYS A 11 -22.99 13.63 -1.18
CA CYS A 11 -21.65 13.10 -1.42
C CYS A 11 -20.60 13.85 -0.59
N ALA A 12 -20.67 15.18 -0.50
CA ALA A 12 -19.73 15.97 0.29
C ALA A 12 -19.83 15.63 1.79
N GLN A 13 -21.04 15.54 2.35
CA GLN A 13 -21.29 15.13 3.73
C GLN A 13 -20.74 13.71 4.00
N PHE A 14 -21.08 12.74 3.16
CA PHE A 14 -20.57 11.36 3.26
C PHE A 14 -19.04 11.30 3.28
N LEU A 15 -18.38 12.13 2.47
CA LEU A 15 -16.93 12.19 2.39
C LEU A 15 -16.29 12.81 3.64
N GLN A 16 -16.98 13.74 4.32
CA GLN A 16 -16.48 14.32 5.57
C GLN A 16 -16.41 13.28 6.71
N LEU A 17 -17.30 12.29 6.71
CA LEU A 17 -17.32 11.20 7.70
C LEU A 17 -16.13 10.23 7.57
N GLN A 18 -15.41 10.25 6.44
CA GLN A 18 -14.31 9.30 6.20
C GLN A 18 -13.01 9.74 6.88
N LYS A 19 -12.34 8.84 7.60
CA LYS A 19 -11.13 9.17 8.36
C LYS A 19 -9.87 9.39 7.52
N SER A 20 -9.79 8.82 6.32
CA SER A 20 -8.56 8.83 5.50
C SER A 20 -8.73 9.63 4.22
N GLU A 21 -7.83 10.58 3.98
CA GLU A 21 -7.79 11.36 2.72
C GLU A 21 -7.69 10.50 1.46
N ARG A 22 -7.02 9.35 1.55
CA ARG A 22 -6.97 8.40 0.42
C ARG A 22 -8.34 7.76 0.17
N THR A 23 -9.05 7.38 1.23
CA THR A 23 -10.42 6.84 1.14
C THR A 23 -11.36 7.92 0.60
N LYS A 24 -11.29 9.16 1.12
CA LYS A 24 -12.07 10.30 0.61
C LYS A 24 -11.85 10.49 -0.89
N ARG A 25 -10.59 10.54 -1.33
CA ARG A 25 -10.26 10.70 -2.76
C ARG A 25 -10.82 9.56 -3.61
N ALA A 26 -10.68 8.32 -3.17
CA ALA A 26 -11.17 7.15 -3.89
C ALA A 26 -12.70 7.15 -4.00
N TYR A 27 -13.40 7.39 -2.89
CA TYR A 27 -14.86 7.44 -2.85
C TYR A 27 -15.40 8.62 -3.65
N ARG A 28 -14.79 9.80 -3.55
CA ARG A 28 -15.16 10.97 -4.35
C ARG A 28 -15.11 10.67 -5.84
N CYS A 29 -14.02 10.01 -6.28
CA CYS A 29 -13.86 9.64 -7.68
C CYS A 29 -14.96 8.65 -8.13
N ASP A 30 -15.22 7.61 -7.34
CA ASP A 30 -16.23 6.59 -7.66
C ASP A 30 -17.65 7.17 -7.68
N LEU A 31 -18.01 7.97 -6.68
CA LEU A 31 -19.33 8.59 -6.60
C LEU A 31 -19.56 9.57 -7.74
N ARG A 32 -18.56 10.38 -8.09
CA ARG A 32 -18.64 11.26 -9.27
C ARG A 32 -18.87 10.44 -10.54
N GLN A 33 -18.15 9.32 -10.71
CA GLN A 33 -18.32 8.44 -11.86
C GLN A 33 -19.70 7.77 -11.86
N PHE A 34 -20.22 7.36 -10.71
CA PHE A 34 -21.55 6.76 -10.58
C PHE A 34 -22.66 7.74 -10.91
N LEU A 35 -22.62 8.94 -10.32
CA LEU A 35 -23.60 9.98 -10.63
C LEU A 35 -23.55 10.38 -12.10
N ALA A 36 -22.36 10.42 -12.70
CA ALA A 36 -22.23 10.66 -14.14
C ALA A 36 -22.81 9.54 -15.00
N PHE A 37 -22.56 8.27 -14.62
CA PHE A 37 -23.12 7.10 -15.31
C PHE A 37 -24.66 7.08 -15.26
N MET A 38 -25.24 7.58 -14.18
CA MET A 38 -26.69 7.66 -13.99
C MET A 38 -27.32 8.95 -14.53
N SER A 39 -26.53 9.91 -15.03
CA SER A 39 -26.98 11.25 -15.39
C SER A 39 -27.63 12.03 -14.23
N LEU A 40 -27.09 11.88 -13.01
CA LEU A 40 -27.60 12.45 -11.76
C LEU A 40 -26.70 13.53 -11.14
N GLN A 41 -25.80 14.13 -11.92
CA GLN A 41 -24.81 15.10 -11.41
C GLN A 41 -25.45 16.33 -10.75
N ASN A 42 -26.60 16.76 -11.26
CA ASN A 42 -27.36 17.93 -10.78
C ASN A 42 -28.71 17.54 -10.15
N ALA A 43 -28.91 16.24 -9.87
CA ALA A 43 -30.18 15.74 -9.36
C ALA A 43 -30.22 15.74 -7.83
N GLY A 44 -31.43 15.93 -7.29
CA GLY A 44 -31.72 15.64 -5.89
C GLY A 44 -31.77 14.14 -5.63
N CYS A 45 -31.64 13.73 -4.37
CA CYS A 45 -31.66 12.31 -4.02
C CYS A 45 -32.99 11.59 -4.38
N HIS A 46 -34.11 12.32 -4.47
CA HIS A 46 -35.39 11.81 -4.98
C HIS A 46 -35.29 11.25 -6.42
N ALA A 47 -34.30 11.65 -7.22
CA ALA A 47 -34.10 11.06 -8.53
C ALA A 47 -33.72 9.57 -8.45
N LEU A 48 -33.08 9.13 -7.36
CA LEU A 48 -32.79 7.72 -7.12
C LEU A 48 -34.04 6.90 -6.74
N THR A 49 -35.12 7.54 -6.30
CA THR A 49 -36.36 6.86 -5.91
C THR A 49 -37.30 6.65 -7.10
N ARG A 50 -37.01 7.29 -8.24
CA ARG A 50 -37.74 7.08 -9.50
C ARG A 50 -37.49 5.69 -10.10
N TYR A 51 -36.38 5.06 -9.73
CA TYR A 51 -36.05 3.72 -10.17
C TYR A 51 -36.73 2.69 -9.27
N GLY A 52 -37.34 1.67 -9.88
CA GLY A 52 -37.78 0.49 -9.16
C GLY A 52 -36.58 -0.21 -8.49
N ARG A 53 -36.86 -1.05 -7.47
CA ARG A 53 -35.80 -1.75 -6.72
C ARG A 53 -34.88 -2.56 -7.65
N ALA A 54 -35.47 -3.32 -8.58
CA ALA A 54 -34.73 -4.14 -9.53
C ALA A 54 -33.90 -3.28 -10.50
N ASP A 55 -34.48 -2.19 -11.01
CA ASP A 55 -33.80 -1.30 -11.96
C ASP A 55 -32.57 -0.65 -11.35
N LEU A 56 -32.69 -0.15 -10.11
CA LEU A 56 -31.58 0.50 -9.44
C LEU A 56 -30.44 -0.49 -9.11
N ILE A 57 -30.78 -1.72 -8.72
CA ILE A 57 -29.78 -2.79 -8.56
C ILE A 57 -29.08 -3.05 -9.89
N GLY A 58 -29.83 -3.17 -10.99
CA GLY A 58 -29.29 -3.36 -12.34
C GLY A 58 -28.37 -2.22 -12.77
N HIS A 59 -28.75 -0.97 -12.49
CA HIS A 59 -27.91 0.20 -12.75
C HIS A 59 -26.62 0.20 -11.93
N CYS A 60 -26.68 -0.17 -10.65
CA CYS A 60 -25.49 -0.32 -9.82
C CYS A 60 -24.57 -1.42 -10.36
N SER A 61 -25.12 -2.57 -10.79
CA SER A 61 -24.34 -3.67 -11.38
C SER A 61 -23.66 -3.22 -12.67
N ARG A 62 -24.43 -2.67 -13.62
CA ARG A 62 -23.90 -2.15 -14.90
C ARG A 62 -22.83 -1.09 -14.70
N PHE A 63 -23.01 -0.20 -13.72
CA PHE A 63 -21.97 0.78 -13.37
C PHE A 63 -20.66 0.11 -12.96
N VAL A 64 -20.71 -0.84 -12.03
CA VAL A 64 -19.49 -1.52 -11.55
C VAL A 64 -18.85 -2.33 -12.68
N GLU A 65 -19.65 -3.06 -13.46
CA GLU A 65 -19.23 -3.87 -14.59
C GLU A 65 -18.69 -3.06 -15.77
N SER A 66 -19.10 -1.79 -15.93
CA SER A 66 -18.53 -0.89 -16.96
C SER A 66 -17.02 -0.66 -16.81
N PHE A 67 -16.46 -0.97 -15.64
CA PHE A 67 -15.01 -0.90 -15.37
C PHE A 67 -14.31 -2.26 -15.45
N ALA A 68 -15.01 -3.35 -15.77
CA ALA A 68 -14.43 -4.68 -15.92
C ALA A 68 -13.35 -4.65 -17.01
N LYS A 69 -12.18 -5.21 -16.68
CA LYS A 69 -11.10 -5.42 -17.64
C LYS A 69 -10.84 -6.91 -17.74
N HIS A 70 -11.02 -7.45 -18.92
CA HIS A 70 -10.79 -8.85 -19.20
C HIS A 70 -9.40 -9.04 -19.81
N ASP A 71 -8.77 -10.15 -19.46
CA ASP A 71 -7.59 -10.63 -20.16
C ASP A 71 -7.97 -11.00 -21.59
N ALA A 72 -7.14 -10.60 -22.56
CA ALA A 72 -7.45 -10.72 -23.98
C ALA A 72 -7.60 -12.18 -24.45
N HIS A 73 -6.98 -13.13 -23.73
CA HIS A 73 -6.91 -14.52 -24.15
C HIS A 73 -7.82 -15.45 -23.32
N SER A 74 -8.03 -15.13 -22.03
CA SER A 74 -8.75 -16.02 -21.09
C SER A 74 -10.14 -15.52 -20.68
N LEU A 75 -10.57 -14.35 -21.15
CA LEU A 75 -11.76 -13.61 -20.68
C LEU A 75 -11.78 -13.39 -19.15
N HIS A 76 -10.68 -13.67 -18.46
CA HIS A 76 -10.60 -13.60 -17.02
C HIS A 76 -10.58 -12.15 -16.54
N LEU A 77 -11.29 -11.86 -15.46
CA LEU A 77 -11.34 -10.52 -14.88
C LEU A 77 -9.99 -10.17 -14.22
N THR A 78 -9.32 -9.14 -14.73
CA THR A 78 -7.97 -8.76 -14.29
C THR A 78 -7.96 -7.75 -13.15
N ASN A 79 -9.07 -7.04 -12.93
CA ASN A 79 -9.15 -5.87 -12.05
C ASN A 79 -10.26 -5.96 -10.99
N GLY A 80 -10.62 -7.16 -10.52
CA GLY A 80 -11.68 -7.36 -9.53
C GLY A 80 -11.54 -6.54 -8.24
N THR A 81 -10.32 -6.25 -7.77
CA THR A 81 -10.09 -5.32 -6.65
C THR A 81 -10.66 -3.92 -6.91
N THR A 82 -10.59 -3.44 -8.16
CA THR A 82 -11.14 -2.15 -8.57
C THR A 82 -12.67 -2.19 -8.55
N LEU A 83 -13.27 -3.26 -9.07
CA LEU A 83 -14.73 -3.44 -9.10
C LEU A 83 -15.27 -3.56 -7.67
N ASN A 84 -14.64 -4.37 -6.83
CA ASN A 84 -15.00 -4.50 -5.41
C ASN A 84 -14.88 -3.18 -4.65
N ARG A 85 -13.87 -2.35 -4.95
CA ARG A 85 -13.76 -1.00 -4.37
C ARG A 85 -14.95 -0.12 -4.77
N LYS A 86 -15.33 -0.10 -6.05
CA LYS A 86 -16.47 0.67 -6.55
C LYS A 86 -17.78 0.21 -5.92
N ARG A 87 -18.02 -1.10 -5.93
CA ARG A 87 -19.15 -1.73 -5.21
C ARG A 87 -19.17 -1.30 -3.75
N PHE A 88 -18.04 -1.37 -3.06
CA PHE A 88 -17.96 -1.00 -1.65
C PHE A 88 -18.26 0.48 -1.41
N THR A 89 -17.79 1.37 -2.29
CA THR A 89 -18.17 2.79 -2.24
C THR A 89 -19.69 2.96 -2.34
N LEU A 90 -20.35 2.27 -3.29
CA LEU A 90 -21.80 2.32 -3.42
C LEU A 90 -22.51 1.77 -2.19
N VAL A 91 -22.08 0.61 -1.67
CA VAL A 91 -22.64 0.04 -0.43
C VAL A 91 -22.57 1.07 0.69
N LYS A 92 -21.41 1.68 0.92
CA LYS A 92 -21.25 2.66 2.00
C LYS A 92 -22.02 3.96 1.79
N PHE A 93 -22.14 4.42 0.55
CA PHE A 93 -22.90 5.62 0.26
C PHE A 93 -24.40 5.40 0.42
N PHE A 94 -24.95 4.28 -0.07
CA PHE A 94 -26.36 3.96 0.13
C PHE A 94 -26.70 3.65 1.59
N ASP A 95 -25.80 3.03 2.36
CA ASP A 95 -25.97 2.91 3.81
C ASP A 95 -26.10 4.29 4.47
N PHE A 96 -25.25 5.25 4.08
CA PHE A 96 -25.35 6.64 4.55
C PHE A 96 -26.67 7.31 4.12
N LEU A 97 -27.16 7.06 2.91
CA LEU A 97 -28.46 7.60 2.47
C LEU A 97 -29.64 7.01 3.24
N ILE A 98 -29.57 5.73 3.64
CA ILE A 98 -30.58 5.11 4.50
C ILE A 98 -30.60 5.82 5.86
N GLU A 99 -29.43 6.07 6.43
CA GLU A 99 -29.28 6.70 7.75
C GLU A 99 -29.71 8.18 7.76
N VAL A 100 -29.33 8.96 6.74
CA VAL A 100 -29.47 10.44 6.75
C VAL A 100 -30.66 10.95 5.94
N GLN A 101 -31.13 10.19 4.95
CA GLN A 101 -32.20 10.59 4.04
C GLN A 101 -33.39 9.62 4.06
N GLU A 102 -33.44 8.69 5.02
CA GLU A 102 -34.48 7.64 5.13
C GLU A 102 -34.64 6.85 3.83
N TYR A 103 -33.56 6.68 3.06
CA TYR A 103 -33.61 5.93 1.81
C TYR A 103 -34.05 4.48 2.08
N PRO A 104 -34.94 3.87 1.25
CA PRO A 104 -35.67 2.67 1.68
C PRO A 104 -34.85 1.37 1.71
N PHE A 105 -33.76 1.26 0.95
CA PHE A 105 -32.93 0.04 0.91
C PHE A 105 -31.56 0.29 0.26
N ASN A 106 -30.60 -0.62 0.41
CA ASN A 106 -29.29 -0.50 -0.24
C ASN A 106 -29.22 -1.39 -1.50
N PRO A 107 -29.23 -0.83 -2.72
CA PRO A 107 -29.16 -1.61 -3.96
C PRO A 107 -27.82 -2.32 -4.14
N ALA A 108 -26.73 -1.74 -3.63
CA ALA A 108 -25.38 -2.24 -3.84
C ALA A 108 -25.05 -3.48 -3.00
N ARG A 109 -25.85 -3.81 -1.96
CA ARG A 109 -25.62 -4.98 -1.10
C ARG A 109 -25.84 -6.31 -1.84
N LYS A 110 -26.70 -6.33 -2.86
CA LYS A 110 -27.02 -7.51 -3.67
C LYS A 110 -26.06 -7.75 -4.83
N LEU A 111 -25.15 -6.81 -5.11
CA LEU A 111 -24.16 -6.97 -6.17
C LEU A 111 -23.19 -8.10 -5.83
N PRO A 112 -22.71 -8.87 -6.83
CA PRO A 112 -21.73 -9.92 -6.63
C PRO A 112 -20.41 -9.35 -6.12
N VAL A 113 -19.62 -10.19 -5.45
CA VAL A 113 -18.22 -9.91 -5.16
C VAL A 113 -17.40 -10.45 -6.32
N TYR A 114 -16.55 -9.60 -6.89
CA TYR A 114 -15.76 -9.97 -8.06
C TYR A 114 -14.48 -10.69 -7.63
N PRO A 115 -14.08 -11.79 -8.28
CA PRO A 115 -12.81 -12.45 -8.00
C PRO A 115 -11.65 -11.46 -8.14
N ALA A 116 -10.76 -11.45 -7.15
CA ALA A 116 -9.56 -10.63 -7.16
C ALA A 116 -8.35 -11.57 -7.07
N LYS A 117 -7.22 -11.14 -7.65
CA LYS A 117 -5.98 -11.92 -7.63
C LYS A 117 -5.63 -12.37 -6.22
N GLU A 118 -5.31 -13.65 -6.08
CA GLU A 118 -4.96 -14.27 -4.80
C GLU A 118 -3.51 -14.01 -4.39
N TYR A 119 -2.66 -13.65 -5.35
CA TYR A 119 -1.25 -13.37 -5.14
C TYR A 119 -0.82 -12.03 -5.77
N SER A 120 0.31 -11.52 -5.31
CA SER A 120 0.90 -10.27 -5.77
C SER A 120 1.71 -10.46 -7.04
N ASN A 121 1.50 -9.59 -8.04
CA ASN A 121 2.41 -9.43 -9.18
C ASN A 121 3.56 -8.46 -8.85
N THR A 122 3.79 -8.15 -7.58
CA THR A 122 4.88 -7.26 -7.19
C THR A 122 6.20 -7.98 -7.46
N PRO A 123 7.12 -7.43 -8.27
CA PRO A 123 8.41 -8.05 -8.50
C PRO A 123 9.15 -8.23 -7.18
N THR A 124 9.71 -9.41 -6.95
CA THR A 124 10.57 -9.75 -5.83
C THR A 124 12.01 -9.94 -6.31
N LEU A 125 12.96 -10.02 -5.37
CA LEU A 125 14.36 -10.31 -5.65
C LEU A 125 14.73 -11.64 -4.99
N SER A 126 15.60 -12.41 -5.63
CA SER A 126 16.24 -13.55 -4.97
C SER A 126 17.20 -13.08 -3.88
N LYS A 127 17.62 -14.01 -3.00
CA LYS A 127 18.61 -13.76 -1.95
C LYS A 127 19.90 -13.17 -2.52
N ASP A 128 20.37 -13.72 -3.64
CA ASP A 128 21.61 -13.25 -4.29
C ASP A 128 21.43 -11.87 -4.91
N GLN A 129 20.29 -11.61 -5.55
CA GLN A 129 19.99 -10.30 -6.16
C GLN A 129 19.95 -9.18 -5.11
N ILE A 130 19.25 -9.39 -3.98
CA ILE A 130 19.20 -8.38 -2.91
C ILE A 130 20.56 -8.22 -2.22
N SER A 131 21.30 -9.31 -2.04
CA SER A 131 22.64 -9.27 -1.43
C SER A 131 23.62 -8.48 -2.30
N HIS A 132 23.67 -8.77 -3.61
CA HIS A 132 24.47 -8.01 -4.57
C HIS A 132 24.05 -6.55 -4.64
N LEU A 133 22.75 -6.25 -4.66
CA LEU A 133 22.25 -4.88 -4.66
C LEU A 133 22.75 -4.09 -3.44
N ILE A 134 22.56 -4.64 -2.23
CA ILE A 134 22.97 -3.98 -0.99
C ILE A 134 24.49 -3.82 -0.93
N ALA A 135 25.26 -4.82 -1.39
CA ALA A 135 26.72 -4.75 -1.44
C ALA A 135 27.20 -3.66 -2.41
N ALA A 136 26.70 -3.64 -3.66
CA ALA A 136 27.06 -2.65 -4.66
C ALA A 136 26.71 -1.22 -4.21
N MET A 137 25.51 -1.01 -3.66
CA MET A 137 25.13 0.29 -3.10
C MET A 137 25.97 0.67 -1.88
N SER A 138 26.44 -0.29 -1.09
CA SER A 138 27.33 -0.03 0.04
C SER A 138 28.68 0.51 -0.43
N VAL A 139 29.24 -0.01 -1.54
CA VAL A 139 30.46 0.54 -2.15
C VAL A 139 30.20 1.95 -2.68
N ASP A 140 29.11 2.14 -3.42
CA ASP A 140 28.77 3.43 -4.03
C ASP A 140 28.40 4.53 -3.03
N ARG A 141 28.12 4.19 -1.77
CA ARG A 141 27.66 5.14 -0.76
C ARG A 141 28.62 6.33 -0.60
N ILE A 142 29.92 6.12 -0.75
CA ILE A 142 30.94 7.16 -0.56
C ILE A 142 31.00 8.17 -1.73
N LYS A 143 30.37 7.86 -2.88
CA LYS A 143 30.42 8.71 -4.08
C LYS A 143 29.77 10.08 -3.86
N SER A 144 28.69 10.15 -3.07
CA SER A 144 28.06 11.41 -2.68
C SER A 144 27.02 11.23 -1.57
N LYS A 145 26.64 12.33 -0.92
CA LYS A 145 25.51 12.37 0.05
C LYS A 145 24.23 11.73 -0.51
N ALA A 146 23.98 11.85 -1.81
CA ALA A 146 22.82 11.23 -2.46
C ALA A 146 22.93 9.70 -2.55
N HIS A 147 24.10 9.17 -2.90
CA HIS A 147 24.33 7.72 -2.93
C HIS A 147 24.21 7.13 -1.53
N PHE A 148 24.80 7.77 -0.52
CA PHE A 148 24.71 7.30 0.86
C PHE A 148 23.26 7.30 1.38
N ARG A 149 22.54 8.41 1.21
CA ARG A 149 21.11 8.47 1.59
C ARG A 149 20.29 7.40 0.87
N ASN A 150 20.53 7.18 -0.43
CA ASN A 150 19.80 6.17 -1.19
C ASN A 150 20.12 4.75 -0.71
N TYR A 151 21.38 4.45 -0.37
CA TYR A 151 21.79 3.18 0.24
C TYR A 151 21.04 2.91 1.55
N LEU A 152 20.95 3.92 2.44
CA LEU A 152 20.19 3.81 3.69
C LEU A 152 18.69 3.59 3.43
N ILE A 153 18.10 4.33 2.47
CA ILE A 153 16.69 4.17 2.09
C ILE A 153 16.39 2.75 1.60
N ILE A 154 17.19 2.21 0.67
CA ILE A 154 16.99 0.86 0.12
C ILE A 154 17.21 -0.19 1.20
N SER A 155 18.26 -0.04 2.00
CA SER A 155 18.54 -0.91 3.13
C SER A 155 17.37 -0.92 4.13
N ALA A 156 16.76 0.23 4.42
CA ALA A 156 15.62 0.31 5.33
C ALA A 156 14.34 -0.31 4.75
N LEU A 157 14.05 -0.07 3.46
CA LEU A 157 12.89 -0.66 2.80
C LEU A 157 12.93 -2.18 2.83
N PHE A 158 14.11 -2.78 2.66
CA PHE A 158 14.32 -4.22 2.72
C PHE A 158 14.34 -4.76 4.15
N HIS A 159 15.35 -4.41 4.96
CA HIS A 159 15.59 -5.06 6.24
C HIS A 159 14.46 -4.84 7.26
N PHE A 160 13.77 -3.69 7.19
CA PHE A 160 12.69 -3.33 8.11
C PHE A 160 11.30 -3.48 7.47
N ALA A 161 11.23 -3.98 6.23
CA ALA A 161 10.01 -4.21 5.46
C ALA A 161 9.04 -3.01 5.47
N LEU A 162 9.58 -1.79 5.48
CA LEU A 162 8.81 -0.56 5.67
C LEU A 162 7.91 -0.26 4.48
N ARG A 163 6.68 0.19 4.74
CA ARG A 163 5.91 0.85 3.70
C ARG A 163 6.53 2.21 3.40
N ARG A 164 6.41 2.65 2.15
CA ARG A 164 6.90 3.96 1.70
C ARG A 164 6.47 5.15 2.59
N HIS A 165 5.24 5.12 3.12
CA HIS A 165 4.76 6.18 4.02
C HIS A 165 5.38 6.05 5.42
N GLU A 166 5.68 4.84 5.88
CA GLU A 166 6.35 4.62 7.17
C GLU A 166 7.80 5.13 7.08
N LEU A 167 8.51 4.82 5.99
CA LEU A 167 9.87 5.27 5.73
C LEU A 167 10.01 6.80 5.76
N VAL A 168 9.18 7.53 4.99
CA VAL A 168 9.35 8.98 4.86
C VAL A 168 9.00 9.76 6.12
N ASN A 169 8.21 9.17 7.02
CA ASN A 169 7.80 9.82 8.28
C ASN A 169 8.64 9.35 9.48
N LEU A 170 9.66 8.53 9.27
CA LEU A 170 10.55 8.08 10.33
C LEU A 170 11.43 9.25 10.79
N LYS A 171 11.52 9.46 12.09
CA LYS A 171 12.28 10.55 12.72
C LYS A 171 13.46 10.02 13.53
N TRP A 172 14.45 10.87 13.76
CA TRP A 172 15.58 10.58 14.65
C TRP A 172 15.12 10.32 16.09
N SER A 173 14.13 11.07 16.57
CA SER A 173 13.52 10.88 17.89
C SER A 173 12.73 9.57 18.06
N GLN A 174 12.63 8.76 17.00
CA GLN A 174 12.00 7.45 17.02
C GLN A 174 13.01 6.30 17.05
N ILE A 175 14.29 6.62 17.24
CA ILE A 175 15.36 5.66 17.52
C ILE A 175 15.52 5.60 19.03
N TYR A 176 15.37 4.40 19.58
CA TYR A 176 15.52 4.13 21.01
C TYR A 176 16.68 3.15 21.19
N GLU A 177 17.46 3.33 22.25
CA GLU A 177 18.60 2.45 22.58
C GLU A 177 18.19 1.28 23.50
N HIS A 178 17.17 1.47 24.32
CA HIS A 178 16.70 0.49 25.31
C HIS A 178 15.26 0.01 25.03
N PRO A 179 14.89 -1.23 25.44
CA PRO A 179 15.75 -2.26 26.03
C PRO A 179 16.70 -2.92 25.01
N ILE A 180 16.37 -2.82 23.72
CA ILE A 180 17.19 -3.21 22.57
C ILE A 180 17.11 -2.04 21.59
N PRO A 181 18.19 -1.66 20.89
CA PRO A 181 18.12 -0.62 19.88
C PRO A 181 17.01 -0.91 18.87
N HIS A 182 16.10 0.04 18.65
CA HIS A 182 14.95 -0.18 17.76
C HIS A 182 14.37 1.11 17.19
N PHE A 183 13.64 0.97 16.07
CA PHE A 183 12.76 2.01 15.56
C PHE A 183 11.35 1.88 16.13
N GLN A 184 10.76 2.98 16.57
CA GLN A 184 9.33 3.10 16.83
C GLN A 184 8.61 3.68 15.60
N VAL A 185 7.94 2.82 14.83
CA VAL A 185 7.37 3.19 13.53
C VAL A 185 5.86 3.34 13.58
N ARG A 186 5.36 4.51 13.15
CA ARG A 186 3.92 4.80 13.10
C ARG A 186 3.23 4.08 11.95
N GLN A 187 2.15 3.39 12.25
CA GLN A 187 1.33 2.62 11.30
C GLN A 187 -0.03 3.26 11.03
N LYS A 188 -0.73 2.75 10.00
CA LYS A 188 -2.13 3.11 9.72
C LYS A 188 -3.01 2.81 10.94
N GLY A 189 -3.89 3.75 11.27
CA GLY A 189 -4.81 3.64 12.40
C GLY A 189 -4.18 4.05 13.74
N ASN A 190 -3.15 4.89 13.70
CA ASN A 190 -2.46 5.44 14.87
C ASN A 190 -1.85 4.37 15.81
N ARG A 191 -1.38 3.27 15.22
CA ARG A 191 -0.68 2.21 15.95
C ARG A 191 0.82 2.35 15.78
N TRP A 192 1.58 1.72 16.66
CA TRP A 192 3.03 1.66 16.62
C TRP A 192 3.49 0.23 16.37
N LYS A 193 4.58 0.07 15.61
CA LYS A 193 5.36 -1.17 15.58
C LYS A 193 6.80 -0.87 15.97
N TYR A 194 7.46 -1.84 16.59
CA TYR A 194 8.83 -1.73 17.04
C TYR A 194 9.70 -2.65 16.19
N LEU A 195 10.76 -2.10 15.59
CA LEU A 195 11.64 -2.83 14.68
C LEU A 195 13.06 -2.85 15.24
N PRO A 196 13.60 -4.01 15.63
CA PRO A 196 14.96 -4.12 16.12
C PRO A 196 15.96 -3.52 15.13
N LEU A 197 16.84 -2.68 15.64
CA LEU A 197 17.83 -1.94 14.87
C LEU A 197 19.19 -2.64 15.02
N PHE A 198 19.60 -3.32 13.96
CA PHE A 198 20.87 -4.04 13.96
C PHE A 198 22.07 -3.09 13.86
N SER A 199 23.14 -3.43 14.58
CA SER A 199 24.30 -2.55 14.79
C SER A 199 24.94 -2.05 13.49
N LYS A 200 24.96 -2.87 12.43
CA LYS A 200 25.48 -2.47 11.12
C LYS A 200 24.69 -1.30 10.51
N TYR A 201 23.36 -1.27 10.65
CA TYR A 201 22.56 -0.16 10.13
C TYR A 201 22.71 1.09 10.98
N GLN A 202 22.73 0.96 12.32
CA GLN A 202 22.97 2.07 13.24
C GLN A 202 24.30 2.77 12.90
N ARG A 203 25.41 2.01 12.80
CA ARG A 203 26.72 2.56 12.42
C ARG A 203 26.70 3.31 11.08
N ARG A 204 25.89 2.86 10.11
CA ARG A 204 25.75 3.54 8.81
C ARG A 204 24.91 4.82 8.90
N LEU A 205 23.95 4.89 9.83
CA LEU A 205 23.26 6.14 10.14
C LEU A 205 24.22 7.14 10.79
N ASP A 206 24.99 6.70 11.77
CA ASP A 206 25.94 7.56 12.49
C ASP A 206 27.03 8.09 11.54
N GLU A 207 27.59 7.23 10.68
CA GLU A 207 28.53 7.62 9.61
C GLU A 207 27.90 8.65 8.66
N PHE A 208 26.63 8.49 8.28
CA PHE A 208 25.93 9.44 7.43
C PHE A 208 25.77 10.82 8.10
N VAL A 209 25.37 10.85 9.37
CA VAL A 209 25.22 12.08 10.14
C VAL A 209 26.57 12.76 10.34
N SER A 210 27.61 12.00 10.66
CA SER A 210 28.97 12.52 10.85
C SER A 210 29.51 13.17 9.57
N LEU A 211 29.31 12.55 8.40
CA LEU A 211 29.85 13.07 7.13
C LEU A 211 29.01 14.18 6.49
N HIS A 212 27.70 14.23 6.77
CA HIS A 212 26.78 15.05 5.99
C HIS A 212 25.85 15.94 6.82
N GLY A 213 25.95 15.85 8.15
CA GLY A 213 25.08 16.53 9.11
C GLY A 213 23.65 16.00 9.11
N ASN A 214 22.90 16.38 10.13
CA ASN A 214 21.46 16.15 10.18
C ASN A 214 20.72 17.30 9.48
N SER A 215 19.67 16.98 8.71
CA SER A 215 18.86 17.94 7.98
C SER A 215 17.51 18.24 8.65
N GLY A 216 17.28 17.79 9.90
CA GLY A 216 16.09 18.11 10.70
C GLY A 216 15.56 16.92 11.50
N ASP A 217 14.27 16.92 11.79
CA ASP A 217 13.60 15.85 12.54
C ASP A 217 13.58 14.49 11.84
N TYR A 218 13.47 14.51 10.51
CA TYR A 218 13.21 13.33 9.71
C TYR A 218 14.51 12.61 9.37
N LEU A 219 14.47 11.27 9.42
CA LEU A 219 15.60 10.42 9.08
C LEU A 219 16.04 10.61 7.62
N PHE A 220 15.07 10.88 6.74
CA PHE A 220 15.31 11.10 5.31
C PHE A 220 14.65 12.39 4.82
N SER A 221 15.49 13.35 4.45
CA SER A 221 15.09 14.64 3.89
C SER A 221 15.47 14.78 2.39
N PRO A 222 14.80 15.68 1.65
CA PRO A 222 15.26 16.10 0.33
C PRO A 222 16.67 16.70 0.39
N LEU A 223 17.48 16.44 -0.64
CA LEU A 223 18.81 17.06 -0.77
C LEU A 223 18.77 18.38 -1.55
N LYS A 224 17.71 18.59 -2.33
CA LYS A 224 17.49 19.79 -3.12
C LYS A 224 15.98 20.05 -3.19
N ASN A 225 15.60 21.30 -3.07
CA ASN A 225 14.21 21.73 -3.15
C ASN A 225 14.14 23.15 -3.71
N ASN A 226 14.13 23.25 -5.04
CA ASN A 226 14.15 24.55 -5.73
C ASN A 226 12.88 25.38 -5.48
N ARG A 227 11.76 24.76 -5.09
CA ARG A 227 10.48 25.45 -4.95
C ARG A 227 10.36 26.22 -3.64
N THR A 228 10.72 25.59 -2.52
CA THR A 228 10.52 26.17 -1.19
C THR A 228 11.82 26.38 -0.42
N LYS A 229 12.96 25.90 -0.95
CA LYS A 229 14.30 25.90 -0.31
C LYS A 229 14.39 25.18 1.04
N ASP A 230 13.26 24.85 1.66
CA ASP A 230 13.15 24.07 2.89
C ASP A 230 13.55 22.60 2.68
N LEU A 231 14.61 22.18 3.36
CA LEU A 231 15.10 20.80 3.40
C LEU A 231 14.77 20.11 4.72
N ALA A 232 14.23 20.82 5.72
CA ALA A 232 13.89 20.30 7.05
C ALA A 232 12.50 19.65 7.07
N LYS A 233 12.24 18.81 6.07
CA LYS A 233 10.94 18.19 5.83
C LYS A 233 11.11 16.76 5.33
N PRO A 234 10.08 15.90 5.43
CA PRO A 234 10.22 14.52 5.01
C PRO A 234 10.43 14.43 3.51
N LEU A 235 11.22 13.44 3.08
CA LEU A 235 11.32 13.08 1.69
C LEU A 235 9.91 12.73 1.14
N SER A 236 9.56 13.20 -0.06
CA SER A 236 8.24 12.89 -0.59
C SER A 236 8.13 11.41 -0.95
N THR A 237 6.93 10.84 -0.83
CA THR A 237 6.68 9.45 -1.25
C THR A 237 6.97 9.24 -2.74
N ASN A 238 6.86 10.28 -3.57
CA ASN A 238 7.22 10.17 -4.98
C ASN A 238 8.75 10.12 -5.17
N ALA A 239 9.50 10.91 -4.39
CA ALA A 239 10.96 10.88 -4.45
C ALA A 239 11.51 9.49 -4.08
N VAL A 240 10.95 8.81 -3.07
CA VAL A 240 11.32 7.41 -2.76
C VAL A 240 11.05 6.47 -3.93
N LEU A 241 9.90 6.63 -4.63
CA LEU A 241 9.60 5.81 -5.81
C LEU A 241 10.63 6.03 -6.93
N LEU A 242 11.01 7.29 -7.19
CA LEU A 242 12.01 7.62 -8.20
C LEU A 242 13.40 7.10 -7.82
N ILE A 243 13.78 7.14 -6.54
CA ILE A 243 15.02 6.55 -6.03
C ILE A 243 15.02 5.05 -6.30
N VAL A 244 13.94 4.34 -5.94
CA VAL A 244 13.84 2.89 -6.16
C VAL A 244 13.94 2.54 -7.65
N LYS A 245 13.24 3.28 -8.52
CA LYS A 245 13.33 3.08 -9.98
C LYS A 245 14.76 3.25 -10.48
N LYS A 246 15.41 4.36 -10.12
CA LYS A 246 16.80 4.62 -10.50
C LYS A 246 17.75 3.51 -10.02
N VAL A 247 17.57 3.03 -8.79
CA VAL A 247 18.34 1.91 -8.24
C VAL A 247 18.10 0.64 -9.06
N SER A 248 16.84 0.35 -9.41
CA SER A 248 16.48 -0.77 -10.28
C SER A 248 17.20 -0.71 -11.63
N ASP A 249 17.16 0.44 -12.28
CA ASP A 249 17.76 0.64 -13.60
C ASP A 249 19.28 0.54 -13.53
N THR A 250 19.89 1.03 -12.45
CA THR A 250 21.35 1.05 -12.27
C THR A 250 21.93 -0.32 -11.93
N TYR A 251 21.28 -1.07 -11.03
CA TYR A 251 21.89 -2.27 -10.43
C TYR A 251 21.24 -3.60 -10.86
N LEU A 252 20.02 -3.57 -11.41
CA LEU A 252 19.20 -4.78 -11.59
C LEU A 252 18.67 -4.97 -13.02
N LYS A 253 19.29 -4.29 -14.00
CA LYS A 253 19.12 -4.54 -15.44
C LYS A 253 17.66 -4.77 -15.90
N GLY A 254 16.74 -3.91 -15.45
CA GLY A 254 15.35 -3.88 -15.96
C GLY A 254 14.29 -4.59 -15.12
N ILE A 255 14.60 -5.10 -13.91
CA ILE A 255 13.54 -5.51 -12.97
C ILE A 255 12.77 -4.24 -12.56
N PRO A 256 11.44 -4.13 -12.72
CA PRO A 256 10.70 -2.90 -12.46
C PRO A 256 10.34 -2.75 -10.97
N LEU A 257 11.33 -2.56 -10.10
CA LEU A 257 11.09 -2.48 -8.66
C LEU A 257 10.28 -1.23 -8.28
N VAL A 258 9.46 -1.41 -7.26
CA VAL A 258 8.79 -0.34 -6.54
C VAL A 258 9.08 -0.48 -5.05
N PRO A 259 8.84 0.54 -4.20
CA PRO A 259 9.10 0.44 -2.77
C PRO A 259 8.43 -0.77 -2.09
N HIS A 260 7.33 -1.26 -2.65
CA HIS A 260 6.65 -2.44 -2.15
C HIS A 260 7.37 -3.77 -2.47
N SER A 261 8.19 -3.79 -3.53
CA SER A 261 9.00 -4.95 -3.92
C SER A 261 9.91 -5.41 -2.80
N PHE A 262 10.62 -4.49 -2.13
CA PHE A 262 11.50 -4.84 -1.01
C PHE A 262 10.79 -5.52 0.16
N ARG A 263 9.55 -5.11 0.42
CA ARG A 263 8.71 -5.75 1.44
C ARG A 263 8.25 -7.14 1.01
N ALA A 264 7.85 -7.30 -0.25
CA ALA A 264 7.50 -8.60 -0.79
C ALA A 264 8.72 -9.54 -0.76
N THR A 265 9.89 -9.07 -1.22
CA THR A 265 11.18 -9.75 -1.09
C THR A 265 11.47 -10.17 0.35
N PHE A 266 11.30 -9.27 1.33
CA PHE A 266 11.49 -9.61 2.74
C PHE A 266 10.58 -10.77 3.19
N VAL A 267 9.30 -10.73 2.82
CA VAL A 267 8.33 -11.78 3.20
C VAL A 267 8.70 -13.12 2.56
N CYS A 268 9.02 -13.14 1.26
CA CYS A 268 9.41 -14.36 0.56
C CYS A 268 10.66 -14.96 1.20
N LEU A 269 11.74 -14.17 1.36
CA LEU A 269 13.00 -14.66 1.92
C LEU A 269 12.86 -15.11 3.38
N ALA A 270 12.05 -14.43 4.18
CA ALA A 270 11.80 -14.85 5.55
C ALA A 270 11.05 -16.19 5.61
N ARG A 271 10.08 -16.42 4.72
CA ARG A 271 9.37 -17.70 4.61
C ARG A 271 10.25 -18.81 4.07
N ASP A 272 11.10 -18.51 3.08
CA ASP A 272 12.09 -19.45 2.55
C ASP A 272 13.09 -19.88 3.64
N ALA A 273 13.39 -19.00 4.58
CA ALA A 273 14.24 -19.27 5.74
C ALA A 273 13.50 -19.95 6.92
N GLY A 274 12.21 -20.32 6.75
CA GLY A 274 11.43 -20.99 7.80
C GLY A 274 11.05 -20.10 9.00
N ILE A 275 11.12 -18.77 8.84
CA ILE A 275 10.74 -17.84 9.92
C ILE A 275 9.21 -17.87 10.12
N ASP A 276 8.78 -17.93 11.38
CA ASP A 276 7.37 -18.00 11.71
C ASP A 276 6.58 -16.75 11.27
N ASP A 277 5.32 -16.97 10.87
CA ASP A 277 4.45 -15.91 10.36
C ASP A 277 4.23 -14.78 11.39
N LYS A 278 4.23 -15.06 12.70
CA LYS A 278 4.03 -14.05 13.74
C LYS A 278 5.22 -13.08 13.77
N SER A 279 6.45 -13.58 13.69
CA SER A 279 7.66 -12.75 13.56
C SER A 279 7.65 -11.91 12.30
N ILE A 280 7.27 -12.48 11.15
CA ILE A 280 7.13 -11.74 9.90
C ILE A 280 6.03 -10.67 10.01
N MET A 281 4.90 -10.97 10.64
CA MET A 281 3.80 -10.03 10.87
C MET A 281 4.20 -8.89 11.81
N ASN A 282 5.01 -9.14 12.84
CA ASN A 282 5.53 -8.11 13.74
C ASN A 282 6.38 -7.09 12.97
N THR A 283 7.32 -7.57 12.14
CA THR A 283 8.18 -6.70 11.32
C THR A 283 7.38 -5.95 10.26
N THR A 284 6.53 -6.66 9.54
CA THR A 284 5.80 -6.10 8.41
C THR A 284 4.58 -5.27 8.87
N GLY A 285 4.04 -5.51 10.07
CA GLY A 285 2.86 -4.82 10.56
C GLY A 285 1.57 -5.22 9.83
N GLN A 286 1.45 -6.50 9.48
CA GLN A 286 0.24 -7.07 8.89
C GLN A 286 -0.68 -7.59 9.98
N LYS A 287 -1.99 -7.58 9.72
CA LYS A 287 -3.02 -8.02 10.69
C LYS A 287 -3.53 -9.43 10.44
N SER A 288 -3.17 -10.03 9.32
CA SER A 288 -3.67 -11.34 8.92
C SER A 288 -2.60 -12.04 8.09
N THR A 289 -2.45 -13.34 8.33
CA THR A 289 -1.64 -14.28 7.55
C THR A 289 -2.08 -14.33 6.09
N ARG A 290 -3.35 -14.02 5.78
CA ARG A 290 -3.85 -13.90 4.39
C ARG A 290 -3.05 -12.88 3.58
N ILE A 291 -2.61 -11.79 4.21
CA ILE A 291 -1.80 -10.77 3.53
C ILE A 291 -0.36 -11.26 3.33
N LEU A 292 0.15 -12.15 4.19
CA LEU A 292 1.45 -12.78 3.96
C LEU A 292 1.37 -13.80 2.83
N ASN A 293 0.31 -14.62 2.79
CA ASN A 293 0.03 -15.54 1.69
C ASN A 293 -0.12 -14.82 0.35
N TYR A 294 -0.63 -13.59 0.36
CA TYR A 294 -0.68 -12.76 -0.85
C TYR A 294 0.71 -12.45 -1.45
N TYR A 295 1.77 -12.43 -0.64
CA TYR A 295 3.16 -12.27 -1.14
C TYR A 295 3.84 -13.60 -1.43
N ASP A 296 3.26 -14.70 -0.99
CA ASP A 296 3.84 -16.02 -1.15
C ASP A 296 3.60 -16.52 -2.56
N ILE A 297 4.64 -16.40 -3.39
CA ILE A 297 4.64 -16.85 -4.78
C ILE A 297 5.39 -18.18 -4.94
N ARG A 298 5.71 -18.86 -3.83
CA ARG A 298 6.38 -20.17 -3.90
C ARG A 298 5.49 -21.16 -4.65
N SER A 299 6.12 -22.04 -5.42
CA SER A 299 5.41 -23.09 -6.14
C SER A 299 4.65 -23.98 -5.13
N LEU A 300 3.38 -24.28 -5.43
CA LEU A 300 2.57 -25.22 -4.63
C LEU A 300 3.23 -26.60 -4.48
N LEU A 301 4.06 -26.97 -5.46
CA LEU A 301 4.83 -28.21 -5.43
C LEU A 301 6.06 -28.07 -4.52
N GLN A 302 6.82 -26.98 -4.62
CA GLN A 302 8.04 -26.79 -3.85
C GLN A 302 7.77 -26.47 -2.37
N ALA A 303 6.70 -25.72 -2.08
CA ALA A 303 6.26 -25.39 -0.73
C ALA A 303 5.22 -26.41 -0.22
N ASN A 304 5.38 -27.68 -0.59
CA ASN A 304 4.51 -28.76 -0.15
C ASN A 304 5.08 -29.43 1.11
N ALA A 305 4.22 -29.64 2.11
CA ALA A 305 4.61 -30.30 3.36
C ALA A 305 5.18 -31.71 3.14
N VAL A 306 4.82 -32.38 2.04
CA VAL A 306 5.37 -33.69 1.67
C VAL A 306 6.90 -33.67 1.56
N HIS A 307 7.51 -32.59 1.03
CA HIS A 307 8.97 -32.51 0.93
C HIS A 307 9.65 -32.55 2.28
N HIS A 308 9.13 -31.81 3.27
CA HIS A 308 9.70 -31.79 4.61
C HIS A 308 9.42 -33.07 5.39
N LEU A 309 8.24 -33.69 5.20
CA LEU A 309 7.91 -34.94 5.88
C LEU A 309 8.67 -36.14 5.31
N ALA A 310 8.97 -36.14 4.00
CA ALA A 310 9.79 -37.17 3.38
C ALA A 310 11.21 -37.21 3.94
N GLU A 311 11.77 -36.07 4.36
CA GLU A 311 13.10 -35.99 4.98
C GLU A 311 13.14 -36.44 6.45
N ILE A 312 11.99 -36.56 7.12
CA ILE A 312 11.90 -36.91 8.54
C ILE A 312 11.67 -38.41 8.76
N PHE A 313 10.99 -39.08 7.83
CA PHE A 313 10.47 -40.44 8.00
C PHE A 313 11.01 -41.48 7.00
N VAL A 314 12.03 -41.14 6.23
CA VAL A 314 12.77 -42.06 5.33
C VAL A 314 14.25 -41.94 5.65
#